data_AF-A0A948FAF4-F1
#
_entry.id   AF-A0A948FAF4-F1
#
_cell.length_a   1.000
_cell.length_b   1.000
_cell.length_c   1.000
_cell.angle_alpha   90.00
_cell.angle_beta   90.00
_cell.angle_gamma   90.00
#
_symmetry.space_group_name_H-M   'P 1'
#
loop_
_entity.id
_entity.type
_entity.pdbx_description
1 polymer ?
#
loop_
_entity_poly.entity_id
_entity_poly.type
_entity_poly.pdbx_seq_one_letter_code
_entity_poly.pdbx_strand_id
1 'polypeptide(L)'
;MQMVQIKKRAKELGISAGKMKKADLIHAIQIKEGNIACFQTGLITCDQYACCWRSDCMPADSGQKESYKDKIKAELDDFNAKLKDLKKSTGKMIGKTKEEALTEIKRLEEKSEKEIKEKLQDLSEAGEDAWQSVRKGIDSSWEELKKGAQKVLSKFK
;
A
#
# COMPACT_ATOMS: atom_id res chain seq x y z
N MET A 1 -9.52 -3.99 -14.69
CA MET A 1 -9.01 -4.68 -15.89
C MET A 1 -7.61 -4.15 -16.21
N GLN A 2 -6.68 -5.08 -16.35
CA GLN A 2 -5.26 -4.80 -16.49
C GLN A 2 -4.86 -4.38 -17.91
N MET A 3 -3.83 -3.54 -18.06
CA MET A 3 -3.39 -3.03 -19.37
C MET A 3 -3.07 -4.14 -20.37
N VAL A 4 -2.53 -5.28 -19.89
CA VAL A 4 -2.29 -6.47 -20.72
C VAL A 4 -3.61 -7.02 -21.31
N GLN A 5 -4.66 -7.11 -20.50
CA GLN A 5 -5.98 -7.57 -20.93
C GLN A 5 -6.64 -6.56 -21.88
N ILE A 6 -6.48 -5.26 -21.63
CA ILE A 6 -6.99 -4.18 -22.48
C ILE A 6 -6.36 -4.27 -23.88
N LYS A 7 -5.04 -4.41 -23.95
CA LYS A 7 -4.32 -4.57 -25.23
C LYS A 7 -4.75 -5.83 -25.97
N LYS A 8 -5.03 -6.94 -25.26
CA LYS A 8 -5.55 -8.16 -25.86
C LYS A 8 -6.94 -7.93 -26.47
N ARG A 9 -7.86 -7.30 -25.72
CA ARG A 9 -9.22 -6.96 -26.21
C ARG A 9 -9.18 -6.01 -27.40
N ALA A 10 -8.34 -4.98 -27.35
CA ALA A 10 -8.12 -4.06 -28.47
C ALA A 10 -7.69 -4.82 -29.72
N LYS A 11 -6.74 -5.76 -29.60
CA LYS A 11 -6.25 -6.57 -30.72
C LYS A 11 -7.34 -7.46 -31.32
N GLU A 12 -8.19 -8.07 -30.50
CA GLU A 12 -9.34 -8.87 -30.96
C GLU A 12 -10.33 -8.04 -31.80
N LEU A 13 -10.42 -6.74 -31.53
CA LEU A 13 -11.29 -5.79 -32.24
C LEU A 13 -10.57 -5.03 -33.37
N GLY A 14 -9.32 -5.36 -33.67
CA GLY A 14 -8.52 -4.71 -34.71
C GLY A 14 -8.02 -3.30 -34.36
N ILE A 15 -7.94 -2.94 -33.08
CA ILE A 15 -7.46 -1.66 -32.59
C ILE A 15 -5.98 -1.76 -32.23
N SER A 16 -5.17 -0.83 -32.73
CA SER A 16 -3.75 -0.73 -32.38
C SER A 16 -3.56 0.08 -31.10
N ALA A 17 -3.04 -0.56 -30.05
CA ALA A 17 -2.87 0.10 -28.75
C ALA A 17 -1.79 1.20 -28.73
N GLY A 18 -0.77 1.10 -29.60
CA GLY A 18 0.28 2.12 -29.76
C GLY A 18 0.84 2.69 -28.44
N LYS A 19 0.92 4.03 -28.36
CA LYS A 19 1.26 4.81 -27.15
C LYS A 19 0.00 5.36 -26.44
N MET A 20 -1.17 4.80 -26.69
CA MET A 20 -2.42 5.31 -26.09
C MET A 20 -2.42 5.12 -24.57
N LYS A 21 -2.99 6.08 -23.85
CA LYS A 21 -3.25 5.93 -22.41
C LYS A 21 -4.37 4.90 -22.21
N LYS A 22 -4.45 4.34 -21.00
CA LYS A 22 -5.45 3.32 -20.64
C LYS A 22 -6.88 3.78 -20.94
N ALA A 23 -7.25 5.00 -20.54
CA ALA A 23 -8.59 5.54 -20.77
C ALA A 23 -8.90 5.67 -22.27
N ASP A 24 -8.02 6.30 -23.04
CA ASP A 24 -8.20 6.50 -24.49
C ASP A 24 -8.35 5.16 -25.24
N LEU A 25 -7.58 4.15 -24.85
CA LEU A 25 -7.67 2.81 -25.45
C LEU A 25 -8.99 2.12 -25.10
N ILE A 26 -9.48 2.27 -23.86
CA ILE A 26 -10.78 1.74 -23.45
C ILE A 26 -11.90 2.46 -24.20
N HIS A 27 -11.83 3.78 -24.37
CA HIS A 27 -12.81 4.54 -25.16
C HIS A 27 -12.86 4.08 -26.61
N ALA A 28 -11.70 3.85 -27.23
CA ALA A 28 -11.62 3.29 -28.58
C ALA A 28 -12.25 1.89 -28.67
N ILE A 29 -12.04 1.04 -27.66
CA ILE A 29 -12.70 -0.27 -27.57
C ILE A 29 -14.21 -0.12 -27.44
N GLN A 30 -14.69 0.73 -26.52
CA GLN A 30 -16.13 0.96 -26.31
C GLN A 30 -16.82 1.39 -27.60
N ILE A 31 -16.26 2.36 -28.33
CA ILE A 31 -16.78 2.82 -29.62
C ILE A 31 -16.81 1.68 -30.65
N LYS A 32 -15.75 0.86 -30.70
CA LYS A 32 -15.66 -0.26 -31.64
C LYS A 32 -16.64 -1.38 -31.33
N GLU A 33 -17.00 -1.56 -30.06
CA GLU A 33 -18.06 -2.46 -29.59
C GLU A 33 -19.47 -1.87 -29.83
N GLY A 34 -19.59 -0.66 -30.37
CA GLY A 34 -20.86 0.02 -30.60
C GLY A 34 -21.43 0.72 -29.36
N ASN A 35 -20.62 0.84 -28.31
CA ASN A 35 -21.00 1.43 -27.03
C ASN A 35 -20.55 2.91 -26.95
N ILE A 36 -21.17 3.65 -26.03
CA ILE A 36 -20.73 4.99 -25.67
C ILE A 36 -19.37 4.90 -24.96
N ALA A 37 -18.44 5.79 -25.31
CA ALA A 37 -17.12 5.94 -24.67
C ALA A 37 -17.23 6.53 -23.26
N CYS A 38 -17.95 5.86 -22.36
CA CYS A 38 -18.31 6.39 -21.05
C CYS A 38 -17.27 6.08 -19.95
N PHE A 39 -16.19 5.35 -20.25
CA PHE A 39 -15.18 4.98 -19.25
C PHE A 39 -14.64 6.21 -18.50
N GLN A 40 -14.73 6.22 -17.16
CA GLN A 40 -14.26 7.33 -16.30
C GLN A 40 -14.78 8.73 -16.67
N THR A 41 -15.95 8.84 -17.31
CA THR A 41 -16.56 10.14 -17.66
C THR A 41 -17.30 10.83 -16.50
N GLY A 42 -17.26 10.26 -15.28
CA GLY A 42 -17.85 10.88 -14.08
C GLY A 42 -19.34 10.60 -13.87
N LEU A 43 -19.91 9.61 -14.57
CA LEU A 43 -21.27 9.14 -14.27
C LEU A 43 -21.28 8.47 -12.89
N ILE A 44 -21.99 9.10 -11.95
CA ILE A 44 -22.07 8.68 -10.53
C ILE A 44 -22.80 7.32 -10.40
N THR A 45 -23.67 6.99 -11.35
CA THR A 45 -24.44 5.73 -11.38
C THR A 45 -24.32 5.06 -12.73
N CYS A 46 -23.90 3.80 -12.75
CA CYS A 46 -23.86 2.94 -13.93
C CYS A 46 -24.66 1.66 -13.64
N ASP A 47 -25.67 1.38 -14.45
CA ASP A 47 -26.55 0.21 -14.37
C ASP A 47 -26.04 -0.99 -15.19
N GLN A 48 -24.97 -0.81 -15.96
CA GLN A 48 -24.35 -1.87 -16.76
C GLN A 48 -23.48 -2.79 -15.88
N TYR A 49 -24.11 -3.70 -15.14
CA TYR A 49 -23.42 -4.63 -14.21
C TYR A 49 -22.47 -5.61 -14.93
N ALA A 50 -22.79 -6.00 -16.16
CA ALA A 50 -21.98 -6.91 -16.97
C ALA A 50 -20.84 -6.21 -17.75
N CYS A 51 -20.67 -4.90 -17.60
CA CYS A 51 -19.61 -4.16 -18.30
C CYS A 51 -18.23 -4.60 -17.79
N CYS A 52 -17.36 -5.03 -18.70
CA CYS A 52 -15.99 -5.47 -18.39
C CYS A 52 -15.10 -4.36 -17.82
N TRP A 53 -15.53 -3.09 -17.92
CA TRP A 53 -14.83 -1.92 -17.39
C TRP A 53 -15.37 -1.46 -16.02
N ARG A 54 -16.45 -2.08 -15.52
CA ARG A 54 -17.20 -1.60 -14.35
C ARG A 54 -16.33 -1.49 -13.11
N SER A 55 -15.47 -2.47 -12.83
CA SER A 55 -14.57 -2.47 -11.68
C SER A 55 -13.60 -1.28 -11.67
N ASP A 56 -13.20 -0.80 -12.85
CA ASP A 56 -12.28 0.32 -13.01
C ASP A 56 -13.02 1.67 -13.04
N CYS A 57 -14.30 1.68 -13.44
CA CYS A 57 -15.16 2.88 -13.42
C CYS A 57 -15.77 3.15 -12.04
N MET A 58 -16.14 2.09 -11.34
CA MET A 58 -16.71 2.12 -10.01
C MET A 58 -15.87 1.20 -9.13
N PRO A 59 -14.67 1.66 -8.71
CA PRO A 59 -13.83 0.89 -7.83
C PRO A 59 -14.56 0.69 -6.50
N ALA A 60 -15.14 -0.51 -6.33
CA ALA A 60 -15.78 -0.94 -5.09
C ALA A 60 -14.77 -1.07 -3.93
N ASP A 61 -13.47 -0.90 -4.19
CA ASP A 61 -12.38 -1.26 -3.26
C ASP A 61 -11.38 -0.14 -2.95
N SER A 62 -11.70 1.10 -3.32
CA SER A 62 -10.84 2.27 -3.04
C SER A 62 -10.64 2.59 -1.55
N GLY A 63 -11.35 1.90 -0.64
CA GLY A 63 -11.21 2.05 0.81
C GLY A 63 -10.21 1.10 1.48
N GLN A 64 -9.87 -0.04 0.89
CA GLN A 64 -9.00 -1.03 1.56
C GLN A 64 -7.58 -0.52 1.75
N LYS A 65 -7.04 0.08 0.68
CA LYS A 65 -5.70 0.66 0.68
C LYS A 65 -5.60 1.83 1.68
N GLU A 66 -6.60 2.71 1.71
CA GLU A 66 -6.62 3.85 2.64
C GLU A 66 -6.83 3.37 4.09
N SER A 67 -7.76 2.45 4.33
CA SER A 67 -7.96 1.83 5.64
C SER A 67 -6.70 1.13 6.16
N TYR A 68 -5.99 0.41 5.28
CA TYR A 68 -4.71 -0.20 5.63
C TYR A 68 -3.63 0.86 5.95
N LYS A 69 -3.55 1.94 5.16
CA LYS A 69 -2.62 3.04 5.40
C LYS A 69 -2.87 3.71 6.75
N ASP A 70 -4.11 3.98 7.09
CA ASP A 70 -4.49 4.57 8.38
C ASP A 70 -4.21 3.63 9.55
N LYS A 71 -4.49 2.33 9.38
CA LYS A 71 -4.14 1.30 10.36
C LYS A 71 -2.63 1.29 10.64
N ILE A 72 -1.80 1.27 9.60
CA ILE A 72 -0.34 1.22 9.77
C ILE A 72 0.20 2.51 10.40
N LYS A 73 -0.35 3.69 10.06
CA LYS A 73 0.02 4.94 10.74
C LYS A 73 -0.31 4.89 12.24
N ALA A 74 -1.50 4.43 12.61
CA ALA A 74 -1.89 4.30 14.01
C ALA A 74 -1.01 3.28 14.76
N GLU A 75 -0.70 2.15 14.13
CA GLU A 75 0.24 1.16 14.69
C GLU A 75 1.67 1.72 14.84
N LEU A 76 2.12 2.56 13.90
CA LEU A 76 3.40 3.26 13.96
C LEU A 76 3.47 4.25 15.14
N ASP A 77 2.41 5.03 15.36
CA ASP A 77 2.33 5.97 16.48
C ASP A 77 2.34 5.24 17.83
N ASP A 78 1.57 4.15 17.97
CA ASP A 78 1.56 3.31 19.18
C ASP A 78 2.93 2.65 19.42
N PHE A 79 3.58 2.13 18.38
CA PHE A 79 4.91 1.54 18.48
C PHE A 79 5.96 2.56 18.91
N ASN A 80 5.94 3.77 18.34
CA ASN A 80 6.84 4.87 18.71
C ASN A 80 6.64 5.32 20.17
N ALA A 81 5.39 5.37 20.63
CA ALA A 81 5.08 5.65 22.04
C ALA A 81 5.67 4.56 22.95
N LYS A 82 5.50 3.28 22.60
CA LYS A 82 6.08 2.14 23.34
C LYS A 82 7.61 2.17 23.36
N LEU A 83 8.27 2.51 22.24
CA LEU A 83 9.73 2.66 22.19
C LEU A 83 10.21 3.81 23.09
N LYS A 84 9.49 4.94 23.11
CA LYS A 84 9.81 6.07 23.99
C LYS A 84 9.73 5.67 25.46
N ASP A 85 8.72 4.90 25.86
CA ASP A 85 8.58 4.43 27.23
C ASP A 85 9.59 3.34 27.59
N LEU A 86 9.91 2.47 26.63
CA LEU A 86 10.98 1.49 26.76
C LEU A 86 12.32 2.19 26.99
N LYS A 87 12.64 3.24 26.21
CA LYS A 87 13.84 4.07 26.33
C LYS A 87 13.97 4.73 27.71
N LYS A 88 12.88 5.26 28.26
CA LYS A 88 12.85 5.81 29.63
C LYS A 88 13.14 4.70 30.66
N SER A 89 12.54 3.54 30.47
CA SER A 89 12.73 2.37 31.35
C SER A 89 14.17 1.87 31.31
N THR A 90 14.82 1.88 30.14
CA THR A 90 16.25 1.57 29.97
C THR A 90 17.15 2.54 30.75
N GLY A 91 16.70 3.77 30.98
CA GLY A 91 17.43 4.76 31.78
C GLY A 91 17.79 4.26 33.18
N LYS A 92 16.97 3.36 33.75
CA LYS A 92 17.14 2.76 35.08
C LYS A 92 18.11 1.56 35.10
N MET A 93 18.48 1.03 33.94
CA MET A 93 19.50 -0.02 33.83
C MET A 93 20.91 0.54 34.03
N ILE A 94 21.88 -0.32 34.27
CA ILE A 94 23.28 0.07 34.50
C ILE A 94 24.22 -0.84 33.67
N GLY A 95 25.37 -0.31 33.28
CA GLY A 95 26.41 -1.05 32.58
C GLY A 95 26.04 -1.44 31.14
N LYS A 96 26.72 -2.47 30.62
CA LYS A 96 26.68 -2.89 29.21
C LYS A 96 25.29 -3.22 28.69
N THR A 97 24.41 -3.77 29.53
CA THR A 97 23.02 -4.10 29.16
C THR A 97 22.23 -2.86 28.77
N LYS A 98 22.47 -1.71 29.44
CA LYS A 98 21.86 -0.43 29.11
C LYS A 98 22.29 0.06 27.74
N GLU A 99 23.60 0.03 27.46
CA GLU A 99 24.17 0.55 26.21
C GLU A 99 23.66 -0.26 25.00
N GLU A 100 23.62 -1.59 25.12
CA GLU A 100 23.09 -2.45 24.07
C GLU A 100 21.59 -2.25 23.87
N ALA A 101 20.82 -2.08 24.95
CA ALA A 101 19.38 -1.85 24.86
C ALA A 101 19.06 -0.48 24.23
N LEU A 102 19.78 0.58 24.61
CA LEU A 102 19.63 1.91 24.00
C LEU A 102 20.00 1.92 22.52
N THR A 103 21.04 1.16 22.13
CA THR A 103 21.45 1.03 20.73
C THR A 103 20.36 0.36 19.89
N GLU A 104 19.78 -0.74 20.39
CA GLU A 104 18.71 -1.43 19.66
C GLU A 104 17.42 -0.61 19.60
N ILE A 105 17.07 0.12 20.67
CA ILE A 105 15.92 1.05 20.66
C ILE A 105 16.09 2.12 19.59
N LYS A 106 17.27 2.76 19.50
CA LYS A 106 17.54 3.76 18.45
C LYS A 106 17.42 3.15 17.05
N ARG A 107 17.95 1.94 16.86
CA ARG A 107 17.84 1.21 15.59
C ARG A 107 16.38 0.96 15.21
N LEU A 108 15.53 0.63 16.18
CA LEU A 108 14.09 0.42 15.97
C LEU A 108 13.36 1.72 15.68
N GLU A 109 13.66 2.82 16.39
CA GLU A 109 13.15 4.16 16.11
C GLU A 109 13.45 4.53 14.64
N GLU A 110 14.72 4.47 14.23
CA GLU A 110 15.13 4.81 12.86
C GLU A 110 14.52 3.90 11.80
N LYS A 111 14.48 2.58 12.03
CA LYS A 111 13.92 1.62 11.06
C LYS A 111 12.40 1.81 10.92
N SER A 112 11.69 2.04 12.03
CA SER A 112 10.25 2.28 12.00
C SER A 112 9.90 3.59 11.30
N GLU A 113 10.65 4.67 11.54
CA GLU A 113 10.39 5.95 10.89
C GLU A 113 10.79 5.95 9.41
N LYS A 114 11.96 5.41 9.04
CA LYS A 114 12.43 5.48 7.65
C LYS A 114 11.73 4.46 6.76
N GLU A 115 11.80 3.17 7.11
CA GLU A 115 11.31 2.12 6.22
C GLU A 115 9.78 2.11 6.11
N ILE A 116 9.04 2.35 7.21
CA ILE A 116 7.58 2.32 7.13
C ILE A 116 7.03 3.58 6.47
N LYS A 117 7.61 4.78 6.73
CA LYS A 117 7.17 6.00 6.02
C LYS A 117 7.46 5.92 4.51
N GLU A 118 8.64 5.44 4.12
CA GLU A 118 8.99 5.24 2.71
C GLU A 118 8.05 4.23 2.05
N LYS A 119 7.81 3.07 2.66
CA LYS A 119 6.86 2.08 2.12
C LYS A 119 5.41 2.56 2.12
N LEU A 120 5.01 3.43 3.05
CA LEU A 120 3.69 4.08 3.02
C LEU A 120 3.57 5.08 1.85
N GLN A 121 4.67 5.72 1.47
CA GLN A 121 4.73 6.54 0.26
C GLN A 121 4.63 5.66 -0.99
N ASP A 122 5.40 4.59 -1.10
CA ASP A 122 5.30 3.60 -2.18
C ASP A 122 3.88 3.05 -2.30
N LEU A 123 3.24 2.77 -1.16
CA LEU A 123 1.86 2.33 -1.11
C LEU A 123 0.98 3.40 -1.73
N SER A 124 1.11 4.67 -1.33
CA SER A 124 0.30 5.76 -1.88
C SER A 124 0.41 5.89 -3.41
N GLU A 125 1.60 5.68 -3.97
CA GLU A 125 1.88 5.75 -5.40
C GLU A 125 1.46 4.48 -6.17
N ALA A 126 1.34 3.34 -5.47
CA ALA A 126 0.96 2.07 -6.08
C ALA A 126 -0.49 2.06 -6.58
N GLY A 127 -0.71 1.58 -7.82
CA GLY A 127 -2.06 1.31 -8.32
C GLY A 127 -2.73 0.12 -7.63
N GLU A 128 -4.03 -0.06 -7.87
CA GLU A 128 -4.86 -1.16 -7.32
C GLU A 128 -4.28 -2.57 -7.59
N ASP A 129 -3.53 -2.72 -8.67
CA ASP A 129 -2.92 -4.00 -9.02
C ASP A 129 -1.55 -4.25 -8.34
N ALA A 130 -0.93 -3.20 -7.78
CA ALA A 130 0.40 -3.24 -7.17
C ALA A 130 0.37 -3.11 -5.64
N TRP A 131 -0.69 -2.54 -5.07
CA TRP A 131 -0.74 -2.26 -3.63
C TRP A 131 -0.64 -3.52 -2.76
N GLN A 132 -1.15 -4.67 -3.21
CA GLN A 132 -1.04 -5.93 -2.47
C GLN A 132 0.42 -6.38 -2.30
N SER A 133 1.28 -6.14 -3.30
CA SER A 133 2.70 -6.44 -3.20
C SER A 133 3.40 -5.48 -2.23
N VAL A 134 3.06 -4.19 -2.30
CA VAL A 134 3.61 -3.18 -1.36
C VAL A 134 3.16 -3.47 0.07
N ARG A 135 1.88 -3.83 0.27
CA ARG A 135 1.30 -4.25 1.55
C ARG A 135 2.09 -5.38 2.19
N LYS A 136 2.36 -6.47 1.45
CA LYS A 136 3.19 -7.58 1.94
C LYS A 136 4.58 -7.13 2.37
N GLY A 137 5.17 -6.17 1.64
CA GLY A 137 6.46 -5.56 1.99
C GLY A 137 6.40 -4.79 3.31
N ILE A 138 5.31 -4.05 3.56
CA ILE A 138 5.07 -3.35 4.82
C ILE A 138 4.86 -4.36 5.96
N ASP A 139 3.99 -5.35 5.77
CA ASP A 139 3.69 -6.40 6.76
C ASP A 139 4.98 -7.11 7.19
N SER A 140 5.87 -7.45 6.24
CA SER A 140 7.16 -8.07 6.55
C SER A 140 8.08 -7.17 7.37
N SER A 141 8.24 -5.90 6.98
CA SER A 141 9.06 -4.93 7.74
C SER A 141 8.49 -4.73 9.16
N TRP A 142 7.17 -4.74 9.29
CA TRP A 142 6.50 -4.60 10.58
C TRP A 142 6.75 -5.78 11.52
N GLU A 143 6.73 -7.01 11.00
CA GLU A 143 7.07 -8.20 11.79
C GLU A 143 8.54 -8.21 12.24
N GLU A 144 9.47 -7.69 11.44
CA GLU A 144 10.86 -7.54 11.86
C GLU A 144 11.03 -6.52 13.00
N LEU A 145 10.30 -5.40 12.94
CA LEU A 145 10.30 -4.38 13.99
C LEU A 145 9.75 -4.96 15.31
N LYS A 146 8.63 -5.69 15.26
CA LYS A 146 8.07 -6.37 16.44
C LYS A 146 9.07 -7.34 17.06
N LYS A 147 9.74 -8.16 16.25
CA LYS A 147 10.79 -9.09 16.73
C LYS A 147 11.94 -8.36 17.42
N GLY A 148 12.40 -7.23 16.86
CA GLY A 148 13.45 -6.43 17.49
C GLY A 148 13.00 -5.81 18.82
N ALA A 149 11.79 -5.26 18.89
CA ALA A 149 11.23 -4.74 20.14
C ALA A 149 11.09 -5.83 21.21
N GLN A 150 10.64 -7.04 20.84
CA GLN A 150 10.58 -8.18 21.75
C GLN A 150 11.95 -8.56 22.31
N LYS A 151 13.02 -8.51 21.49
CA LYS A 151 14.39 -8.76 21.96
C LYS A 151 14.86 -7.72 22.97
N VAL A 152 14.47 -6.46 22.80
CA VAL A 152 14.77 -5.41 23.80
C VAL A 152 13.99 -5.70 25.08
N LEU A 153 12.69 -5.98 24.98
CA LEU A 153 11.83 -6.30 26.12
C LEU A 153 12.34 -7.52 26.91
N SER A 154 12.91 -8.54 26.26
CA SER A 154 13.48 -9.69 26.97
C SER A 154 14.70 -9.34 27.84
N LYS A 155 15.36 -8.19 27.61
CA LYS A 155 16.44 -7.70 28.49
C LYS A 155 15.93 -7.08 29.79
N PHE A 156 14.63 -6.82 29.90
CA PHE A 156 13.96 -6.25 31.08
C PHE A 156 13.29 -7.30 31.96
N LYS A 157 13.21 -8.55 31.50
CA LYS A 157 12.84 -9.70 32.34
C LYS A 157 14.06 -10.15 33.13
#